data_AF-A0A534J7L1-F1
#
_entry.id   AF-A0A534J7L1-F1
#
_cell.length_a   1.000
_cell.length_b   1.000
_cell.length_c   1.000
_cell.angle_alpha   90.00
_cell.angle_beta   90.00
_cell.angle_gamma   90.00
#
_symmetry.space_group_name_H-M   'P 1'
#
loop_
_entity.id
_entity.type
_entity.pdbx_description
1 polymer ?
#
loop_
_entity_poly.entity_id
_entity_poly.type
_entity_poly.pdbx_seq_one_letter_code
_entity_poly.pdbx_strand_id
1 'polypeptide(L)' 'MQGKKVVQTEVDAATYTRLKHLADRRAEPLKTVVRDAVRAYVDREEGKLEDDPIFQFIGRLKLKERDWSTRKDWRP' A
#
# COMPACT_ATOMS: atom_id res chain seq x y z
N MET A 1 -7.73 -17.48 5.90
CA MET A 1 -8.26 -16.34 5.11
C MET A 1 -7.52 -15.09 5.56
N GLN A 2 -6.63 -14.52 4.75
CA GLN A 2 -6.09 -13.18 5.03
C GLN A 2 -7.25 -12.18 4.96
N GLY A 3 -7.54 -11.51 6.07
CA GLY A 3 -8.66 -10.58 6.17
C GLY A 3 -8.41 -9.31 5.35
N LYS A 4 -9.44 -8.81 4.66
CA LYS A 4 -9.36 -7.51 3.99
C LYS A 4 -9.33 -6.40 5.06
N LYS A 5 -8.38 -5.47 4.93
CA LYS A 5 -8.31 -4.25 5.75
C LYS A 5 -8.81 -3.07 4.94
N VAL A 6 -9.49 -2.14 5.58
CA VAL A 6 -9.97 -0.90 4.96
C VAL A 6 -9.07 0.23 5.43
N VAL A 7 -8.52 0.97 4.47
CA VAL A 7 -7.72 2.18 4.71
C VAL A 7 -8.51 3.35 4.12
N GLN A 8 -8.78 4.36 4.94
CA GLN A 8 -9.36 5.63 4.51
C GLN A 8 -8.23 6.64 4.40
N THR A 9 -8.22 7.42 3.33
CA THR A 9 -7.20 8.46 3.11
C THR A 9 -7.85 9.63 2.36
N GLU A 10 -7.38 10.82 2.68
CA GLU A 10 -7.79 12.04 1.99
C GLU A 10 -6.93 12.23 0.73
N VAL A 11 -7.54 12.72 -0.33
CA VAL A 11 -6.86 13.11 -1.56
C VAL A 11 -7.31 14.51 -1.95
N ASP A 12 -6.42 15.29 -2.54
CA ASP A 12 -6.78 16.60 -3.05
C ASP A 12 -7.79 16.49 -4.21
N ALA A 13 -8.51 17.58 -4.47
CA ALA A 13 -9.56 17.62 -5.48
C ALA A 13 -9.05 17.29 -6.89
N ALA A 14 -7.85 17.75 -7.26
CA ALA A 14 -7.29 17.49 -8.58
C ALA A 14 -6.96 16.00 -8.76
N THR A 15 -6.40 15.36 -7.73
CA THR A 15 -6.16 13.92 -7.70
C THR A 15 -7.46 13.14 -7.78
N TYR A 16 -8.49 13.53 -7.03
CA TYR A 16 -9.81 12.90 -7.09
C TYR A 16 -10.41 12.96 -8.51
N THR A 17 -10.41 14.14 -9.14
CA THR A 17 -10.94 14.32 -10.51
C THR A 17 -10.21 13.43 -11.52
N ARG A 18 -8.88 13.31 -11.41
CA ARG A 18 -8.09 12.43 -12.28
C ARG A 18 -8.45 10.96 -12.09
N LEU A 19 -8.58 10.51 -10.83
CA LEU A 19 -8.98 9.14 -10.51
C LEU A 19 -10.40 8.84 -11.02
N LYS A 20 -11.32 9.79 -10.87
CA LYS A 20 -12.69 9.69 -11.37
C LYS A 20 -12.74 9.57 -12.89
N HIS A 21 -12.00 10.41 -13.60
CA HIS A 21 -11.89 10.34 -15.05
C HIS A 21 -11.30 9.00 -15.53
N LEU A 22 -10.32 8.44 -14.83
CA LEU A 22 -9.78 7.10 -15.14
C LEU A 22 -10.83 6.01 -14.94
N ALA A 23 -11.62 6.09 -13.86
CA ALA A 23 -12.70 5.16 -13.57
C ALA A 23 -13.78 5.19 -14.65
N ASP A 24 -14.19 6.40 -15.06
CA ASP A 24 -15.18 6.59 -16.11
C ASP A 24 -14.70 6.04 -17.46
N ARG A 25 -13.43 6.28 -17.82
CA ARG A 25 -12.82 5.74 -19.06
C ARG A 25 -12.73 4.22 -19.09
N ARG A 26 -12.59 3.58 -17.93
CA ARG A 26 -12.49 2.11 -17.80
C ARG A 26 -13.85 1.45 -17.59
N ALA A 27 -14.92 2.24 -17.43
CA ALA A 27 -16.24 1.76 -16.99
C ALA A 27 -16.17 0.95 -15.68
N GLU A 28 -15.30 1.36 -14.76
CA GLU A 28 -15.06 0.67 -13.49
C GLU A 28 -15.42 1.56 -12.28
N PRO A 29 -15.77 0.96 -11.12
CA PRO A 29 -15.92 1.70 -9.88
C PRO A 29 -14.63 2.39 -9.45
N LEU A 30 -14.71 3.63 -8.96
CA LEU A 30 -13.55 4.39 -8.45
C LEU A 30 -12.71 3.61 -7.44
N LYS A 31 -13.36 2.84 -6.55
CA LYS A 31 -12.68 1.99 -5.55
C LYS A 31 -11.78 0.91 -6.19
N THR A 32 -12.11 0.43 -7.38
CA THR A 32 -11.32 -0.58 -8.09
C THR A 32 -10.06 0.08 -8.64
N VAL A 33 -10.20 1.22 -9.33
CA VAL A 33 -9.07 2.02 -9.82
C VAL A 33 -8.12 2.41 -8.69
N VAL A 34 -8.63 2.86 -7.55
CA VAL A 34 -7.80 3.21 -6.38
C VAL A 34 -7.09 1.98 -5.83
N ARG A 35 -7.77 0.83 -5.72
CA ARG A 35 -7.15 -0.41 -5.24
C ARG A 35 -6.02 -0.87 -6.15
N ASP A 36 -6.24 -0.81 -7.46
CA ASP A 36 -5.26 -1.25 -8.45
C ASP A 36 -4.08 -0.29 -8.52
N ALA A 37 -4.31 1.01 -8.38
CA ALA A 37 -3.24 2.01 -8.29
C ALA A 37 -2.37 1.79 -7.04
N VAL A 38 -2.99 1.54 -5.89
CA VAL A 38 -2.25 1.23 -4.64
C VAL A 38 -1.47 -0.07 -4.79
N ARG A 39 -2.08 -1.12 -5.35
CA ARG A 39 -1.40 -2.39 -5.59
C ARG A 39 -0.20 -2.23 -6.52
N ALA A 40 -0.39 -1.57 -7.66
CA ALA A 40 0.69 -1.33 -8.63
C ALA A 40 1.82 -0.47 -8.04
N TYR A 41 1.48 0.49 -7.17
CA TYR A 41 2.49 1.25 -6.43
C TYR A 41 3.28 0.35 -5.49
N VAL A 42 2.62 -0.48 -4.67
CA VAL A 42 3.28 -1.41 -3.76
C VAL A 42 4.16 -2.40 -4.52
N ASP A 43 3.63 -3.08 -5.55
CA ASP A 43 4.37 -4.05 -6.35
C ASP A 43 5.63 -3.41 -6.99
N ARG A 44 5.52 -2.16 -7.44
CA ARG A 44 6.64 -1.40 -8.02
C ARG A 44 7.68 -1.01 -6.97
N GLU A 45 7.26 -0.54 -5.81
CA GLU A 45 8.19 -0.13 -4.76
C GLU A 45 8.84 -1.34 -4.07
N GLU A 46 8.11 -2.44 -3.87
CA GLU A 46 8.68 -3.71 -3.40
C GLU A 46 9.74 -4.24 -4.36
N GLY A 47 9.49 -4.24 -5.67
CA GLY A 47 10.50 -4.63 -6.67
C GLY A 47 11.77 -3.78 -6.62
N LYS A 48 11.65 -2.46 -6.38
CA LYS A 48 12.82 -1.58 -6.21
C LYS A 48 13.57 -1.81 -4.90
N LEU A 49 12.87 -2.22 -3.85
CA LEU A 49 13.45 -2.52 -2.53
C LEU A 49 14.26 -3.81 -2.55
N GLU A 50 13.85 -4.80 -3.35
CA GLU A 50 14.63 -6.02 -3.57
C GLU A 50 15.98 -5.73 -4.24
N ASP A 51 16.01 -4.71 -5.11
CA ASP A 51 17.19 -4.24 -5.84
C ASP A 51 18.09 -3.28 -5.03
N ASP A 52 17.66 -2.79 -3.86
CA ASP A 52 18.43 -1.83 -3.05
C ASP A 52 19.37 -2.53 -2.04
N PRO A 53 20.71 -2.37 -2.16
CA PRO A 53 21.68 -2.99 -1.25
C PRO A 53 21.53 -2.56 0.22
N ILE A 54 21.05 -1.33 0.46
CA ILE A 54 20.83 -0.79 1.81
C ILE A 54 19.63 -1.48 2.45
N PHE A 55 18.58 -1.76 1.69
CA PHE A 55 17.41 -2.48 2.18
C PHE A 55 17.66 -3.97 2.40
N GLN A 56 18.52 -4.62 1.60
CA GLN A 56 18.96 -5.99 1.90
C GLN A 56 19.73 -6.07 3.23
N PHE A 57 20.55 -5.06 3.52
CA PHE A 57 21.32 -4.98 4.76
C PHE A 57 20.43 -4.68 5.98
N ILE A 58 19.57 -3.65 5.89
CA ILE A 58 18.65 -3.26 6.98
C ILE A 58 17.54 -4.30 7.17
N GLY A 59 17.04 -4.93 6.10
CA GLY A 59 16.05 -6.00 6.16
C GLY A 59 16.57 -7.22 6.95
N ARG A 60 17.83 -7.61 6.75
CA ARG A 60 18.47 -8.67 7.56
C ARG A 60 18.67 -8.28 9.03
N LEU A 61 18.89 -7.00 9.32
CA LEU A 61 19.01 -6.47 10.69
C LEU A 61 17.63 -6.41 11.39
N LYS A 62 16.58 -5.94 10.71
CA LYS A 62 15.22 -5.90 11.26
C LYS A 62 14.57 -7.28 11.40
N LEU A 63 14.92 -8.26 10.58
CA LEU A 63 14.47 -9.65 10.73
C LEU A 63 15.05 -10.33 11.99
N LYS A 64 16.20 -9.88 12.49
CA LYS A 64 16.75 -10.35 13.78
C LYS A 64 16.08 -9.69 14.99
N GLU A 65 15.46 -8.53 14.82
CA GLU A 65 14.86 -7.77 15.91
C GLU A 65 13.34 -7.63 15.75
N ARG A 66 12.68 -8.69 16.25
CA ARG A 66 11.33 -8.70 16.84
C ARG A 66 10.13 -8.79 15.90
N ASP A 67 9.30 -9.76 16.26
CA ASP A 67 7.95 -10.04 15.84
C ASP A 67 7.01 -8.88 16.23
N TRP A 68 6.74 -7.98 15.27
CA TRP A 68 5.84 -6.83 15.44
C TRP A 68 4.35 -7.23 15.44
N SER A 69 4.02 -8.50 15.18
CA SER A 69 2.65 -8.96 15.02
C SER A 69 1.92 -9.29 16.34
N THR A 70 2.64 -9.28 17.47
CA THR A 70 2.16 -9.85 18.75
C THR A 70 1.81 -8.82 19.81
N ARG A 71 1.99 -7.51 19.57
CA ARG A 71 1.60 -6.48 20.54
C ARG A 71 0.12 -6.14 20.43
N LYS A 72 -0.66 -6.53 21.44
CA LYS A 72 -2.09 -6.22 21.63
C LYS A 72 -2.28 -5.00 22.53
N ASP A 73 -1.34 -4.07 22.52
CA ASP A 73 -1.21 -3.06 23.57
C ASP A 73 -1.94 -1.75 23.21
N TRP A 74 -2.50 -1.64 22.01
CA TRP A 74 -3.17 -0.43 21.55
C TRP A 74 -4.69 -0.55 21.64
N ARG A 75 -5.21 -0.34 22.85
CA ARG A 75 -6.58 0.16 23.10
C ARG A 75 -6.49 1.26 24.16
N PRO A 76 -6.98 2.47 23.89
CA PRO A 76 -7.83 3.16 24.84
C PRO A 76 -9.23 2.52 24.87
#